data_AF-W1RU91-F1
#
_entry.id   AF-W1RU91-F1
#
_cell.length_a   1.000
_cell.length_b   1.000
_cell.length_c   1.000
_cell.angle_alpha   90.00
_cell.angle_beta   90.00
_cell.angle_gamma   90.00
#
_symmetry.space_group_name_H-M   'P 1'
#
loop_
_entity.id
_entity.type
_entity.pdbx_description
1 polymer ?
#
loop_
_entity_poly.entity_id
_entity_poly.type
_entity_poly.pdbx_seq_one_letter_code
_entity_poly.pdbx_strand_id
1 'polypeptide(L)'
;MPPPDPKALDAVRLHLMTPVAGDALSITTSFSEITLQRPAYEEIVADLAAGPRAIANLVALPSMRKQGRTNAMQILALLLHARTLAVGSAQAAPLQAAERLNRVIARAVSDGLPYDHLSAAKLGSAVAASELDLLLLDQWLGGGGDRDAAALATATEARLVQLGRPLNEPAARAQLTDRAAAFLRQTLPRWRSLGVLS
;
A
#
# COMPACT_ATOMS: atom_id res chain seq x y z
N MET A 1 15.74 28.62 0.10
CA MET A 1 15.22 27.70 1.13
C MET A 1 16.43 26.98 1.72
N PRO A 2 16.74 27.15 3.02
CA PRO A 2 17.85 26.42 3.63
C PRO A 2 17.55 24.91 3.57
N PRO A 3 18.59 24.05 3.44
CA PRO A 3 18.39 22.61 3.51
C PRO A 3 17.76 22.25 4.87
N PRO A 4 16.84 21.27 4.92
CA PRO A 4 16.25 20.84 6.18
C PRO A 4 17.34 20.41 7.17
N ASP A 5 17.15 20.74 8.45
CA ASP A 5 18.04 20.29 9.53
C ASP A 5 18.18 18.75 9.45
N PRO A 6 19.40 18.19 9.36
CA PRO A 6 19.59 16.75 9.30
C PRO A 6 18.94 16.01 10.49
N LYS A 7 18.78 16.66 11.65
CA LYS A 7 18.04 16.10 12.79
C LYS A 7 16.53 15.98 12.55
N ALA A 8 15.96 16.87 11.74
CA ALA A 8 14.55 16.82 11.36
C ALA A 8 14.27 15.66 10.40
N LEU A 9 15.21 15.36 9.49
CA LEU A 9 15.10 14.24 8.56
C LEU A 9 15.13 12.89 9.28
N ASP A 10 15.99 12.75 10.28
CA ASP A 10 16.15 11.51 11.06
C ASP A 10 14.85 11.07 11.76
N ALA A 11 13.99 12.02 12.14
CA ALA A 11 12.70 11.76 12.78
C ALA A 11 11.57 11.42 11.79
N VAL A 12 11.77 11.66 10.49
CA VAL A 12 10.76 11.38 9.45
C VAL A 12 10.46 9.89 9.44
N ARG A 13 9.17 9.53 9.49
CA ARG A 13 8.72 8.14 9.43
C ARG A 13 8.41 7.73 8.00
N LEU A 14 8.95 6.60 7.60
CA LEU A 14 8.64 5.96 6.33
C LEU A 14 7.65 4.83 6.55
N HIS A 15 6.80 4.62 5.54
CA HIS A 15 5.77 3.59 5.48
C HIS A 15 6.01 2.71 4.26
N LEU A 16 5.76 1.41 4.38
CA LEU A 16 5.75 0.50 3.23
C LEU A 16 4.43 0.65 2.47
N MET A 17 4.51 1.00 1.19
CA MET A 17 3.38 1.24 0.30
C MET A 17 2.97 0.01 -0.49
N THR A 18 3.93 -0.82 -0.89
CA THR A 18 3.69 -2.02 -1.69
C THR A 18 4.59 -3.17 -1.22
N PRO A 19 4.08 -4.40 -1.15
CA PRO A 19 4.95 -5.56 -1.03
C PRO A 19 5.94 -5.58 -2.20
N VAL A 20 7.22 -5.86 -1.92
CA VAL A 20 8.21 -6.04 -2.98
C VAL A 20 8.33 -7.53 -3.30
N ALA A 21 7.89 -7.93 -4.48
CA ALA A 21 8.00 -9.29 -5.00
C ALA A 21 9.23 -9.43 -5.92
N GLY A 22 9.81 -10.63 -5.99
CA GLY A 22 10.96 -10.94 -6.85
C GLY A 22 12.32 -10.48 -6.33
N ASP A 23 13.39 -10.90 -7.00
CA ASP A 23 14.77 -10.77 -6.50
C ASP A 23 15.40 -9.41 -6.75
N ALA A 24 14.76 -8.55 -7.54
CA ALA A 24 15.23 -7.21 -7.84
C ALA A 24 14.08 -6.23 -8.04
N LEU A 25 14.35 -4.96 -7.73
CA LEU A 25 13.48 -3.83 -7.99
C LEU A 25 14.06 -3.04 -9.15
N SER A 26 13.34 -2.99 -10.27
CA SER A 26 13.68 -2.11 -11.38
C SER A 26 13.11 -0.72 -11.14
N ILE A 27 13.95 0.29 -11.31
CA ILE A 27 13.64 1.69 -11.05
C ILE A 27 13.95 2.48 -12.30
N THR A 28 12.91 2.85 -13.06
CA THR A 28 13.05 3.70 -14.23
C THR A 28 13.28 5.15 -13.79
N THR A 29 14.41 5.71 -14.20
CA THR A 29 14.72 7.14 -14.06
C THR A 29 14.60 7.82 -15.42
N SER A 30 14.66 9.15 -15.46
CA SER A 30 14.61 9.91 -16.72
C SER A 30 15.80 9.65 -17.65
N PHE A 31 16.88 9.02 -17.16
CA PHE A 31 18.11 8.80 -17.92
C PHE A 31 18.47 7.32 -18.11
N SER A 32 18.09 6.44 -17.17
CA SER A 32 18.37 5.01 -17.24
C SER A 32 17.50 4.19 -16.28
N GLU A 33 17.57 2.86 -16.41
CA GLU A 33 17.01 1.91 -15.46
C GLU A 33 18.07 1.55 -14.40
N ILE A 34 17.69 1.64 -13.12
CA ILE A 34 18.51 1.21 -11.99
C ILE A 34 17.89 -0.07 -11.44
N THR A 35 18.66 -1.15 -11.38
CA THR A 35 18.22 -2.41 -10.79
C THR A 35 18.80 -2.55 -9.39
N LEU A 36 17.93 -2.50 -8.39
CA LEU A 36 18.31 -2.71 -7.00
C LEU A 36 18.07 -4.17 -6.62
N GLN A 37 19.11 -4.88 -6.20
CA GLN A 37 19.02 -6.29 -5.81
C GLN A 37 18.39 -6.42 -4.42
N ARG A 38 17.53 -7.42 -4.21
CA ARG A 38 16.80 -7.67 -2.94
C ARG A 38 17.69 -7.63 -1.70
N PRO A 39 18.87 -8.26 -1.66
CA PRO A 39 19.73 -8.23 -0.48
C PRO A 39 20.16 -6.81 -0.05
N ALA A 40 20.09 -5.83 -0.95
CA ALA A 40 20.42 -4.45 -0.63
C ALA A 40 19.34 -3.75 0.21
N TYR A 41 18.06 -4.14 0.12
CA TYR A 41 16.96 -3.43 0.77
C TYR A 41 15.98 -4.30 1.56
N GLU A 42 16.16 -5.62 1.55
CA GLU A 42 15.27 -6.59 2.20
C GLU A 42 15.05 -6.28 3.69
N GLU A 43 16.10 -5.93 4.43
CA GLU A 43 15.99 -5.65 5.86
C GLU A 43 15.13 -4.41 6.14
N ILE A 44 15.18 -3.39 5.27
CA ILE A 44 14.31 -2.20 5.35
C ILE A 44 12.85 -2.61 5.14
N VAL A 45 12.57 -3.42 4.11
CA VAL A 45 11.21 -3.87 3.81
C VAL A 45 10.65 -4.75 4.92
N ALA A 46 11.47 -5.66 5.46
CA ALA A 46 11.08 -6.53 6.57
C ALA A 46 10.75 -5.73 7.84
N ASP A 47 11.58 -4.75 8.21
CA ASP A 47 11.32 -3.93 9.40
C ASP A 47 10.08 -3.02 9.21
N LEU A 48 9.87 -2.49 8.00
CA LEU A 48 8.69 -1.69 7.68
C LEU A 48 7.39 -2.49 7.52
N ALA A 49 7.47 -3.80 7.24
CA ALA A 49 6.31 -4.68 7.24
C ALA A 49 5.69 -4.81 8.64
N ALA A 50 6.49 -4.66 9.69
CA ALA A 50 6.03 -4.59 11.08
C ALA A 50 5.49 -3.20 11.47
N GLY A 51 5.58 -2.20 10.59
CA GLY A 51 5.01 -0.87 10.77
C GLY A 51 5.99 0.27 10.49
N PRO A 52 5.54 1.53 10.62
CA PRO A 52 6.32 2.69 10.22
C PRO A 52 7.61 2.84 11.04
N ARG A 53 8.69 3.32 10.41
CA ARG A 53 10.01 3.49 11.03
C ARG A 53 10.60 4.84 10.72
N ALA A 54 11.29 5.42 11.70
CA ALA A 54 12.07 6.64 11.50
C ALA A 54 13.27 6.36 10.58
N ILE A 55 13.67 7.33 9.74
CA ILE A 55 14.85 7.22 8.87
C ILE A 55 16.09 6.84 9.69
N ALA A 56 16.27 7.43 10.88
CA ALA A 56 17.39 7.09 11.76
C ALA A 56 17.46 5.60 12.11
N ASN A 57 16.30 4.97 12.35
CA ASN A 57 16.24 3.55 12.71
C ASN A 57 16.57 2.67 11.51
N LEU A 58 16.07 3.03 10.32
CA LEU A 58 16.33 2.29 9.08
C LEU A 58 17.80 2.35 8.67
N VAL A 59 18.41 3.53 8.75
CA VAL A 59 19.85 3.72 8.49
C VAL A 59 20.70 2.96 9.52
N ALA A 60 20.18 2.77 10.74
CA ALA A 60 20.80 2.01 11.80
C ALA A 60 20.57 0.49 11.71
N LEU A 61 19.93 -0.03 10.65
CA LEU A 61 19.82 -1.48 10.47
C LEU A 61 21.20 -2.12 10.21
N PRO A 62 21.45 -3.36 10.69
CA PRO A 62 22.71 -4.07 10.49
C PRO A 62 23.28 -4.04 9.06
N SER A 63 22.46 -4.34 8.04
CA SER A 63 22.89 -4.29 6.63
C SER A 63 23.20 -2.86 6.18
N MET A 64 22.41 -1.88 6.61
CA MET A 64 22.59 -0.46 6.26
C MET A 64 23.84 0.14 6.88
N ARG A 65 24.17 -0.22 8.13
CA ARG A 65 25.43 0.18 8.78
C ARG A 65 26.64 -0.34 8.04
N LYS A 66 26.60 -1.59 7.56
CA LYS A 66 27.70 -2.20 6.78
C LYS A 66 27.93 -1.48 5.45
N GLN A 67 26.86 -0.97 4.83
CA GLN A 67 26.92 -0.23 3.57
C GLN A 67 27.26 1.27 3.75
N GLY A 68 27.12 1.79 4.97
CA GLY A 68 27.36 3.19 5.30
C GLY A 68 26.13 4.09 5.08
N ARG A 69 26.06 5.19 5.86
CA ARG A 69 24.89 6.10 5.89
C ARG A 69 24.53 6.67 4.52
N THR A 70 25.51 7.07 3.72
CA THR A 70 25.27 7.63 2.38
C THR A 70 24.57 6.63 1.48
N ASN A 71 25.03 5.37 1.46
CA ASN A 71 24.41 4.33 0.65
C ASN A 71 23.00 3.97 1.16
N ALA A 72 22.82 3.88 2.48
CA ALA A 72 21.50 3.67 3.08
C ALA A 72 20.50 4.76 2.68
N MET A 73 20.92 6.03 2.73
CA MET A 73 20.08 7.16 2.29
C MET A 73 19.76 7.09 0.79
N GLN A 74 20.73 6.68 -0.05
CA GLN A 74 20.50 6.48 -1.48
C GLN A 74 19.48 5.36 -1.73
N ILE A 75 19.57 4.24 -1.01
CA ILE A 75 18.61 3.15 -1.09
C ILE A 75 17.21 3.62 -0.69
N LEU A 76 17.08 4.36 0.43
CA LEU A 76 15.79 4.92 0.84
C LEU A 76 15.20 5.87 -0.22
N ALA A 77 16.03 6.73 -0.82
CA ALA A 77 15.61 7.63 -1.90
C ALA A 77 15.14 6.86 -3.14
N LEU A 78 15.85 5.79 -3.52
CA LEU A 78 15.46 4.92 -4.63
C LEU A 78 14.14 4.21 -4.36
N LEU A 79 13.93 3.68 -3.15
CA LEU A 79 12.68 3.02 -2.78
C LEU A 79 11.49 4.00 -2.71
N LEU A 80 11.72 5.25 -2.32
CA LEU A 80 10.73 6.33 -2.39
C LEU A 80 10.38 6.65 -3.85
N HIS A 81 11.38 6.77 -4.73
CA HIS A 81 11.18 7.01 -6.16
C HIS A 81 10.39 5.87 -6.83
N ALA A 82 10.71 4.63 -6.45
CA ALA A 82 9.98 3.43 -6.90
C ALA A 82 8.58 3.28 -6.25
N ARG A 83 8.15 4.24 -5.43
CA ARG A 83 6.87 4.22 -4.68
C ARG A 83 6.68 2.98 -3.80
N THR A 84 7.79 2.32 -3.45
CA THR A 84 7.79 1.22 -2.48
C THR A 84 7.62 1.78 -1.06
N LEU A 85 8.17 2.97 -0.82
CA LEU A 85 8.04 3.70 0.44
C LEU A 85 7.21 4.97 0.25
N ALA A 86 6.62 5.44 1.33
CA ALA A 86 6.05 6.79 1.43
C ALA A 86 6.51 7.48 2.71
N VAL A 87 6.57 8.81 2.65
CA VAL A 87 6.81 9.66 3.81
C VAL A 87 5.49 9.84 4.56
N GLY A 88 5.51 9.56 5.87
CA GLY A 88 4.36 9.81 6.73
C GLY A 88 4.14 11.29 6.98
N SER A 89 2.88 11.67 7.23
CA SER A 89 2.55 13.05 7.63
C SER A 89 3.00 13.31 9.07
N ALA A 90 3.60 14.48 9.30
CA ALA A 90 3.89 14.96 10.66
C ALA A 90 2.61 15.21 11.47
N GLN A 91 1.50 15.50 10.79
CA GLN A 91 0.17 15.70 11.37
C GLN A 91 -0.80 14.75 10.67
N ALA A 92 -0.95 13.55 11.23
CA ALA A 92 -1.89 12.59 10.69
C ALA A 92 -3.33 13.14 10.79
N ALA A 93 -4.10 12.97 9.71
CA ALA A 93 -5.52 13.31 9.73
C ALA A 93 -6.29 12.38 10.69
N PRO A 94 -7.48 12.76 11.17
CA PRO A 94 -8.33 11.85 11.93
C PRO A 94 -8.70 10.62 11.09
N LEU A 95 -8.38 9.41 11.58
CA LEU A 95 -8.63 8.15 10.87
C LEU A 95 -10.09 8.01 10.41
N GLN A 96 -11.03 8.35 11.29
CA GLN A 96 -12.48 8.27 11.00
C GLN A 96 -12.90 9.16 9.82
N ALA A 97 -12.20 10.27 9.57
CA ALA A 97 -12.51 11.13 8.43
C ALA A 97 -12.09 10.46 7.10
N ALA A 98 -10.89 9.88 7.07
CA ALA A 98 -10.41 9.11 5.92
C ALA A 98 -11.32 7.89 5.66
N GLU A 99 -11.70 7.15 6.71
CA GLU A 99 -12.61 6.01 6.61
C GLU A 99 -13.96 6.36 5.99
N ARG A 100 -14.60 7.44 6.46
CA ARG A 100 -15.90 7.88 5.93
C ARG A 100 -15.79 8.21 4.45
N LEU A 101 -14.74 8.93 4.05
CA LEU A 101 -14.49 9.25 2.64
C LEU A 101 -14.24 7.99 1.82
N ASN A 102 -13.38 7.10 2.31
CA ASN A 102 -13.02 5.86 1.63
C ASN A 102 -14.22 4.92 1.44
N ARG A 103 -15.15 4.87 2.41
CA ARG A 103 -16.41 4.13 2.27
C ARG A 103 -17.27 4.69 1.15
N VAL A 104 -17.37 6.02 1.04
CA VAL A 104 -18.11 6.67 -0.07
C VAL A 104 -17.45 6.37 -1.42
N ILE A 105 -16.11 6.43 -1.49
CA ILE A 105 -15.36 6.10 -2.71
C ILE A 105 -15.57 4.65 -3.13
N ALA A 106 -15.40 3.70 -2.20
CA ALA A 106 -15.60 2.27 -2.48
C ALA A 106 -17.03 1.98 -2.95
N ARG A 107 -18.02 2.64 -2.33
CA ARG A 107 -19.41 2.52 -2.74
C ARG A 107 -19.65 3.10 -4.13
N ALA A 108 -19.10 4.27 -4.41
CA ALA A 108 -19.20 4.92 -5.71
C ALA A 108 -18.61 4.06 -6.84
N VAL A 109 -17.48 3.38 -6.60
CA VAL A 109 -16.93 2.40 -7.55
C VAL A 109 -17.86 1.21 -7.72
N SER A 110 -18.43 0.72 -6.62
CA SER A 110 -19.46 -0.31 -6.72
C SER A 110 -20.63 0.17 -7.58
N ASP A 111 -21.02 1.45 -7.54
CA ASP A 111 -22.05 2.06 -8.40
C ASP A 111 -21.56 2.42 -9.82
N GLY A 112 -20.33 2.07 -10.19
CA GLY A 112 -19.79 2.19 -11.56
C GLY A 112 -18.94 3.45 -11.81
N LEU A 113 -18.62 4.23 -10.78
CA LEU A 113 -17.76 5.41 -10.93
C LEU A 113 -16.26 5.03 -10.98
N PRO A 114 -15.43 5.72 -11.77
CA PRO A 114 -14.06 5.28 -12.06
C PRO A 114 -13.03 5.84 -11.05
N TYR A 115 -13.27 5.68 -9.75
CA TYR A 115 -12.26 6.08 -8.75
C TYR A 115 -11.19 5.02 -8.57
N ASP A 116 -9.96 5.47 -8.28
CA ASP A 116 -8.76 4.64 -8.22
C ASP A 116 -7.83 5.02 -7.04
N HIS A 117 -8.30 5.84 -6.10
CA HIS A 117 -7.52 6.31 -4.96
C HIS A 117 -8.32 6.33 -3.66
N LEU A 118 -7.64 6.05 -2.55
CA LEU A 118 -8.18 6.15 -1.19
C LEU A 118 -7.36 7.13 -0.36
N SER A 119 -8.01 7.85 0.56
CA SER A 119 -7.35 8.70 1.54
C SER A 119 -6.57 7.86 2.56
N ALA A 120 -5.32 8.21 2.82
CA ALA A 120 -4.48 7.57 3.84
C ALA A 120 -4.12 8.59 4.93
N ALA A 121 -4.81 8.51 6.07
CA ALA A 121 -4.72 9.49 7.14
C ALA A 121 -3.29 9.66 7.70
N LYS A 122 -2.52 8.57 7.77
CA LYS A 122 -1.13 8.60 8.28
C LYS A 122 -0.13 9.18 7.29
N LEU A 123 -0.46 9.20 6.00
CA LEU A 123 0.37 9.80 4.96
C LEU A 123 0.00 11.26 4.69
N GLY A 124 -1.23 11.67 5.01
CA GLY A 124 -1.76 12.98 4.62
C GLY A 124 -1.96 13.11 3.10
N SER A 125 -2.02 11.99 2.40
CA SER A 125 -2.15 11.89 0.94
C SER A 125 -3.07 10.72 0.57
N ALA A 126 -3.15 10.43 -0.73
CA ALA A 126 -3.93 9.30 -1.24
C ALA A 126 -3.03 8.12 -1.64
N VAL A 127 -3.58 6.91 -1.57
CA VAL A 127 -2.97 5.66 -2.02
C VAL A 127 -3.75 5.13 -3.20
N ALA A 128 -3.06 4.65 -4.23
CA ALA A 128 -3.70 4.02 -5.38
C ALA A 128 -4.38 2.71 -4.96
N ALA A 129 -5.55 2.44 -5.53
CA ALA A 129 -6.32 1.22 -5.35
C ALA A 129 -6.88 0.80 -6.71
N SER A 130 -6.81 -0.49 -7.03
CA SER A 130 -7.47 -0.97 -8.25
C SER A 130 -8.99 -0.96 -8.08
N GLU A 131 -9.72 -0.92 -9.19
CA GLU A 131 -11.18 -1.05 -9.18
C GLU A 131 -11.62 -2.30 -8.41
N LEU A 132 -10.94 -3.43 -8.64
CA LEU A 132 -11.24 -4.69 -7.94
C LEU A 132 -10.99 -4.57 -6.43
N ASP A 133 -9.92 -3.91 -5.99
CA ASP A 133 -9.66 -3.68 -4.57
C ASP A 133 -10.77 -2.83 -3.92
N LEU A 134 -11.30 -1.85 -4.65
CA LEU A 134 -12.39 -0.97 -4.18
C LEU A 134 -13.73 -1.69 -4.12
N LEU A 135 -14.02 -2.58 -5.08
CA LEU A 135 -15.17 -3.48 -5.03
C LEU A 135 -15.08 -4.44 -3.83
N LEU A 136 -13.92 -5.08 -3.65
CA LEU A 136 -13.65 -5.95 -2.49
C LEU A 136 -13.80 -5.17 -1.17
N LEU A 137 -13.34 -3.92 -1.11
CA LEU A 137 -13.49 -3.07 0.07
C LEU A 137 -14.97 -2.77 0.38
N ASP A 138 -15.77 -2.36 -0.61
CA ASP A 138 -17.20 -2.10 -0.40
C ASP A 138 -17.92 -3.35 0.10
N GLN A 139 -17.64 -4.51 -0.51
CA GLN A 139 -18.23 -5.78 -0.10
C GLN A 139 -17.80 -6.20 1.31
N TRP A 140 -16.53 -6.01 1.67
CA TRP A 140 -16.04 -6.30 3.01
C TRP A 140 -16.69 -5.39 4.06
N LEU A 141 -16.79 -4.08 3.78
CA LEU A 141 -17.46 -3.11 4.65
C LEU A 141 -18.97 -3.39 4.81
N GLY A 142 -19.66 -3.70 3.70
CA GLY A 142 -21.08 -4.06 3.71
C GLY A 142 -21.37 -5.36 4.44
N GLY A 143 -20.37 -6.24 4.58
CA GLY A 143 -20.42 -7.46 5.37
C GLY A 143 -20.02 -7.30 6.84
N GLY A 144 -19.86 -6.07 7.35
CA GLY A 144 -19.45 -5.82 8.73
C GLY A 144 -17.97 -6.11 9.01
N GLY A 145 -17.16 -6.36 7.97
CA GLY A 145 -15.73 -6.60 8.09
C GLY A 145 -15.32 -8.04 8.46
N ASP A 146 -16.25 -8.99 8.42
CA ASP A 146 -16.04 -10.38 8.88
C ASP A 146 -16.27 -11.44 7.79
N ARG A 147 -16.00 -11.07 6.53
CA ARG A 147 -16.10 -12.02 5.41
C ARG A 147 -14.78 -12.76 5.20
N ASP A 148 -14.87 -14.08 5.08
CA ASP A 148 -13.78 -14.88 4.53
C ASP A 148 -13.60 -14.62 3.02
N ALA A 149 -12.55 -15.19 2.43
CA ALA A 149 -12.22 -14.98 1.03
C ALA A 149 -13.32 -15.47 0.06
N ALA A 150 -13.98 -16.58 0.37
CA ALA A 150 -14.99 -17.17 -0.51
C ALA A 150 -16.30 -16.36 -0.49
N ALA A 151 -16.75 -15.97 0.70
CA ALA A 151 -17.91 -15.10 0.88
C ALA A 151 -17.67 -13.72 0.25
N LEU A 152 -16.46 -13.17 0.41
CA LEU A 152 -16.07 -11.90 -0.19
C LEU A 152 -16.04 -11.96 -1.73
N ALA A 153 -15.48 -13.03 -2.29
CA ALA A 153 -15.46 -13.26 -3.73
C ALA A 153 -16.88 -13.40 -4.29
N THR A 154 -17.75 -14.18 -3.63
CA THR A 154 -19.14 -14.38 -4.04
C THR A 154 -19.92 -13.06 -4.07
N ALA A 155 -19.79 -12.24 -3.03
CA ALA A 155 -20.45 -10.93 -3.00
C ALA A 155 -19.91 -9.97 -4.07
N THR A 156 -18.61 -10.03 -4.35
CA THR A 156 -17.97 -9.22 -5.38
C THR A 156 -18.40 -9.65 -6.77
N GLU A 157 -18.50 -10.96 -7.03
CA GLU A 157 -19.05 -11.51 -8.28
C GLU A 157 -20.49 -11.05 -8.50
N ALA A 158 -21.35 -11.15 -7.47
CA ALA A 158 -22.73 -10.66 -7.55
C ALA A 158 -22.78 -9.16 -7.93
N ARG A 159 -21.84 -8.36 -7.41
CA ARG A 159 -21.75 -6.94 -7.78
C ARG A 159 -21.27 -6.73 -9.22
N LEU A 160 -20.28 -7.51 -9.67
CA LEU A 160 -19.81 -7.47 -11.06
C LEU A 160 -20.94 -7.81 -12.05
N VAL A 161 -21.79 -8.78 -11.73
CA VAL A 161 -22.99 -9.11 -12.52
C VAL A 161 -23.96 -7.92 -12.61
N GLN A 162 -24.22 -7.24 -11.49
CA GLN A 162 -25.07 -6.03 -11.48
C GLN A 162 -24.49 -4.88 -12.32
N LEU A 163 -23.16 -4.82 -12.44
CA LEU A 163 -22.45 -3.87 -13.30
C LEU A 163 -22.35 -4.34 -14.76
N GLY A 164 -23.03 -5.42 -15.14
CA GLY A 164 -23.02 -5.95 -16.51
C GLY A 164 -21.71 -6.64 -16.91
N ARG A 165 -20.90 -7.06 -15.93
CA ARG A 165 -19.57 -7.68 -16.13
C ARG A 165 -19.50 -9.09 -15.50
N PRO A 166 -20.33 -10.05 -15.94
CA PRO A 166 -20.37 -11.38 -15.34
C PRO A 166 -19.06 -12.16 -15.58
N LEU A 167 -18.67 -12.97 -14.59
CA LEU A 167 -17.58 -13.94 -14.74
C LEU A 167 -18.15 -15.24 -15.31
N ASN A 168 -17.90 -15.50 -16.59
CA ASN A 168 -18.48 -16.64 -17.30
C ASN A 168 -17.67 -17.94 -17.09
N GLU A 169 -16.37 -17.82 -16.80
CA GLU A 169 -15.46 -18.95 -16.72
C GLU A 169 -15.18 -19.37 -15.27
N PRO A 170 -15.15 -20.67 -14.95
CA PRO A 170 -14.75 -21.16 -13.63
C PRO A 170 -13.36 -20.68 -13.20
N ALA A 171 -12.41 -20.56 -14.15
CA ALA A 171 -11.08 -20.06 -13.88
C ALA A 171 -11.09 -18.60 -13.37
N ALA A 172 -11.96 -17.75 -13.92
CA ALA A 172 -12.09 -16.37 -13.48
C ALA A 172 -12.65 -16.27 -12.04
N ARG A 173 -13.59 -17.14 -11.67
CA ARG A 173 -14.13 -17.22 -10.30
C ARG A 173 -13.07 -17.70 -9.29
N ALA A 174 -12.27 -18.69 -9.67
CA ALA A 174 -11.15 -19.15 -8.87
C ALA A 174 -10.13 -18.01 -8.65
N GLN A 175 -9.78 -17.29 -9.72
CA GLN A 175 -8.90 -16.12 -9.62
C GLN A 175 -9.48 -15.03 -8.72
N LEU A 176 -10.79 -14.75 -8.78
CA LEU A 176 -11.43 -13.78 -7.88
C LEU A 176 -11.29 -14.21 -6.40
N THR A 177 -11.42 -15.50 -6.13
CA THR A 177 -11.25 -16.06 -4.77
C THR A 177 -9.81 -15.89 -4.28
N ASP A 178 -8.82 -16.18 -5.12
CA ASP A 178 -7.41 -15.96 -4.81
C ASP A 178 -7.10 -14.48 -4.57
N ARG A 179 -7.70 -13.59 -5.36
CA ARG A 179 -7.60 -12.13 -5.20
C ARG A 179 -8.24 -11.65 -3.91
N ALA A 180 -9.41 -12.16 -3.54
CA ALA A 180 -10.04 -11.86 -2.26
C ALA A 180 -9.16 -12.34 -1.08
N ALA A 181 -8.56 -13.53 -1.18
CA ALA A 181 -7.63 -14.03 -0.18
C ALA A 181 -6.35 -13.18 -0.07
N ALA A 182 -5.81 -12.71 -1.20
CA ALA A 182 -4.66 -11.79 -1.21
C ALA A 182 -5.04 -10.43 -0.61
N PHE A 183 -6.23 -9.90 -0.94
CA PHE A 183 -6.75 -8.65 -0.40
C PHE A 183 -6.83 -8.70 1.13
N LEU A 184 -7.44 -9.75 1.70
CA LEU A 184 -7.57 -9.92 3.15
C LEU A 184 -6.22 -10.10 3.85
N ARG A 185 -5.29 -10.85 3.24
CA ARG A 185 -3.98 -11.16 3.86
C ARG A 185 -2.94 -10.04 3.72
N GLN A 186 -3.02 -9.24 2.65
CA GLN A 186 -1.95 -8.30 2.28
C GLN A 186 -2.45 -6.87 2.14
N THR A 187 -3.48 -6.63 1.33
CA THR A 187 -3.97 -5.27 1.04
C THR A 187 -4.61 -4.63 2.26
N LEU A 188 -5.52 -5.34 2.92
CA LEU A 188 -6.29 -4.81 4.05
C LEU A 188 -5.40 -4.46 5.27
N PRO A 189 -4.48 -5.33 5.75
CA PRO A 189 -3.59 -4.96 6.84
C PRO A 189 -2.67 -3.78 6.51
N ARG A 190 -2.23 -3.69 5.25
CA ARG A 190 -1.43 -2.56 4.77
C ARG A 190 -2.24 -1.27 4.76
N TRP A 191 -3.47 -1.29 4.24
CA TRP A 191 -4.34 -0.12 4.27
C TRP A 191 -4.64 0.36 5.71
N ARG A 192 -4.78 -0.56 6.67
CA ARG A 192 -4.83 -0.22 8.11
C ARG A 192 -3.54 0.44 8.61
N SER A 193 -2.39 -0.08 8.20
CA SER A 193 -1.08 0.49 8.57
C SER A 193 -0.88 1.90 8.02
N LEU A 194 -1.52 2.24 6.88
CA LEU A 194 -1.53 3.57 6.23
C LEU A 194 -2.66 4.49 6.71
N GLY A 195 -3.62 3.98 7.50
CA GLY A 195 -4.75 4.76 8.01
C GLY A 195 -5.81 5.06 6.95
N VAL A 196 -6.02 4.12 6.03
CA VAL A 196 -7.15 4.09 5.10
C VAL A 196 -8.42 3.63 5.83
N LEU A 197 -8.25 2.70 6.78
CA LEU A 197 -9.30 2.18 7.66
C LEU A 197 -8.73 1.63 8.97
N SER A 198 -9.61 1.32 9.92
CA SER A 198 -9.34 0.68 11.21
C SER A 198 -9.03 -0.81 11.08
#